data_AF-A0A1A8KWN8-F1
#
_entry.id   AF-A0A1A8KWN8-F1
#
_cell.length_a   1.000
_cell.length_b   1.000
_cell.length_c   1.000
_cell.angle_alpha   90.00
_cell.angle_beta   90.00
_cell.angle_gamma   90.00
#
_symmetry.space_group_name_H-M   'P 1'
#
loop_
_entity.id
_entity.type
_entity.pdbx_description
1 polymer ?
#
loop_
_entity_poly.entity_id
_entity_poly.type
_entity_poly.pdbx_seq_one_letter_code
_entity_poly.pdbx_strand_id
1 'polypeptide(L)'
;MAASVHVVAKMFWRVLPAVSHQIRQHQSCLPKQFLKTRLAPVLFAHPRQFLCEAASQKTEILSQYKDRPWDYLDSEEYVDRYGDQPVWNGYRRNHKGGIPPQKTRKTCIRGDKICGNPCPICRDANIIIHHQNVKLLQQFISPHTGIVYDPTRTGVCRKQQKKLNEAINTARNHGLLRFQIPHVEFSGETYSNTHDAVGSTPPPPSGETWYWWYGNIEPDPSKVAQVMKTYKNYLK
;
A
#
# COMPACT_ATOMS: atom_id res chain seq x y z
N MET A 1 17.85 -52.52 28.78
CA MET A 1 17.79 -52.94 27.37
C MET A 1 16.38 -52.61 26.86
N ALA A 2 16.03 -51.34 26.59
CA ALA A 2 16.20 -50.61 25.31
C ALA A 2 15.46 -51.33 24.15
N ALA A 3 14.58 -50.73 23.33
CA ALA A 3 14.35 -49.33 22.95
C ALA A 3 12.86 -49.15 22.53
N SER A 4 12.15 -48.13 23.01
CA SER A 4 11.89 -46.84 22.33
C SER A 4 11.44 -46.95 20.86
N VAL A 5 10.13 -46.81 20.63
CA VAL A 5 9.55 -46.65 19.29
C VAL A 5 9.18 -45.18 19.12
N HIS A 6 10.06 -44.42 18.49
CA HIS A 6 9.78 -43.04 18.10
C HIS A 6 8.93 -43.01 16.83
N VAL A 7 7.70 -42.51 16.94
CA VAL A 7 6.85 -42.15 15.80
C VAL A 7 7.36 -40.83 15.23
N VAL A 8 8.08 -40.89 14.11
CA VAL A 8 8.56 -39.72 13.38
C VAL A 8 7.48 -39.26 12.39
N ALA A 9 6.74 -38.22 12.76
CA ALA A 9 5.84 -37.50 11.85
C ALA A 9 6.67 -36.59 10.92
N LYS A 10 6.83 -36.96 9.65
CA LYS A 10 7.42 -36.09 8.62
C LYS A 10 6.43 -34.99 8.23
N MET A 11 6.57 -33.82 8.84
CA MET A 11 5.97 -32.58 8.34
C MET A 11 6.79 -32.07 7.15
N PHE A 12 6.31 -32.26 5.93
CA PHE A 12 6.86 -31.57 4.75
C PHE A 12 6.21 -30.20 4.60
N TRP A 13 6.94 -29.17 5.02
CA TRP A 13 6.66 -27.78 4.67
C TRP A 13 7.04 -27.56 3.20
N ARG A 14 6.06 -27.49 2.31
CA ARG A 14 6.27 -26.90 0.97
C ARG A 14 6.11 -25.39 1.08
N VAL A 15 7.23 -24.69 1.19
CA VAL A 15 7.31 -23.25 0.94
C VAL A 15 7.56 -23.07 -0.56
N LEU A 16 6.64 -22.39 -1.24
CA LEU A 16 6.82 -21.89 -2.61
C LEU A 16 6.70 -20.37 -2.57
N PRO A 17 7.72 -19.61 -3.00
CA PRO A 17 7.64 -18.17 -3.09
C PRO A 17 6.87 -17.78 -4.37
N ALA A 18 5.66 -17.26 -4.21
CA ALA A 18 4.92 -16.61 -5.27
C ALA A 18 5.36 -15.14 -5.35
N VAL A 19 6.34 -14.85 -6.21
CA VAL A 19 6.63 -13.49 -6.66
C VAL A 19 6.38 -13.47 -8.16
N SER A 20 5.26 -12.89 -8.58
CA SER A 20 5.13 -12.34 -9.92
C SER A 20 4.35 -11.03 -9.85
N HIS A 21 4.97 -10.03 -10.47
CA HIS A 21 4.63 -8.62 -10.41
C HIS A 21 3.26 -8.34 -11.04
N GLN A 22 2.37 -7.66 -10.32
CA GLN A 22 1.24 -6.98 -10.97
C GLN A 22 1.76 -5.72 -11.67
N ILE A 23 1.87 -5.82 -12.99
CA ILE A 23 2.05 -4.68 -13.89
C ILE A 23 0.78 -3.84 -13.85
N ARG A 24 0.90 -2.63 -13.30
CA ARG A 24 -0.16 -1.62 -13.22
C ARG A 24 -0.29 -0.96 -14.59
N GLN A 25 -1.26 -1.39 -15.40
CA GLN A 25 -1.63 -0.69 -16.63
C GLN A 25 -2.35 0.62 -16.28
N HIS A 26 -1.74 1.73 -16.66
CA HIS A 26 -2.26 3.08 -16.52
C HIS A 26 -3.16 3.36 -17.74
N GLN A 27 -4.48 3.34 -17.57
CA GLN A 27 -5.40 3.82 -18.62
C GLN A 27 -5.56 5.34 -18.48
N SER A 28 -4.98 6.07 -19.43
CA SER A 28 -5.21 7.50 -19.65
C SER A 28 -6.45 7.70 -20.52
N CYS A 29 -7.51 8.27 -19.95
CA CYS A 29 -8.67 8.74 -20.71
C CYS A 29 -8.37 10.15 -21.25
N LEU A 30 -8.24 10.29 -22.57
CA LEU A 30 -8.26 11.58 -23.26
C LEU A 30 -9.71 11.97 -23.59
N PRO A 31 -10.13 13.24 -23.41
CA PRO A 31 -11.46 13.69 -23.79
C PRO A 31 -11.55 13.97 -25.29
N LYS A 32 -12.63 13.50 -25.94
CA LYS A 32 -12.99 13.85 -27.31
C LYS A 32 -13.53 15.28 -27.35
N GLN A 33 -12.91 16.10 -28.20
CA GLN A 33 -13.38 17.42 -28.58
C GLN A 33 -14.57 17.29 -29.55
N PHE A 34 -15.64 18.05 -29.35
CA PHE A 34 -16.66 18.29 -30.36
C PHE A 34 -16.77 19.78 -30.63
N LEU A 35 -16.68 20.15 -31.91
CA LEU A 35 -16.75 21.51 -32.42
C LEU A 35 -18.16 22.09 -32.32
N LYS A 36 -18.18 23.43 -32.18
CA LYS A 36 -19.33 24.34 -32.08
C LYS A 36 -20.17 24.38 -33.37
N THR A 37 -21.47 24.65 -33.18
CA THR A 37 -22.25 25.48 -34.11
C THR A 37 -23.10 26.45 -33.28
N ARG A 38 -22.96 27.75 -33.56
CA ARG A 38 -23.72 28.85 -32.94
C ARG A 38 -25.09 28.98 -33.60
N LEU A 39 -26.07 29.51 -32.86
CA LEU A 39 -26.96 30.62 -33.25
C LEU A 39 -27.67 31.15 -31.98
N ALA A 40 -27.75 32.48 -31.85
CA ALA A 40 -28.50 33.22 -30.82
C ALA A 40 -29.64 33.99 -31.53
N PRO A 41 -30.41 34.93 -30.91
CA PRO A 41 -30.72 35.20 -29.50
C PRO A 41 -32.25 35.35 -29.25
N VAL A 42 -32.74 35.30 -28.00
CA VAL A 42 -33.95 36.07 -27.61
C VAL A 42 -33.83 36.53 -26.17
N LEU A 43 -34.02 37.84 -25.97
CA LEU A 43 -34.12 38.53 -24.69
C LEU A 43 -35.48 38.28 -24.06
N PHE A 44 -35.54 37.83 -22.81
CA PHE A 44 -36.65 38.13 -21.91
C PHE A 44 -36.13 38.31 -20.48
N ALA A 45 -36.51 39.44 -19.90
CA ALA A 45 -36.11 39.86 -18.56
C ALA A 45 -37.15 39.47 -17.51
N HIS A 46 -36.62 39.04 -16.35
CA HIS A 46 -37.18 39.05 -14.98
C HIS A 46 -38.27 38.02 -14.61
N PRO A 47 -38.37 37.61 -13.31
CA PRO A 47 -37.86 38.26 -12.10
C PRO A 47 -37.02 37.39 -11.14
N ARG A 48 -36.36 38.09 -10.21
CA ARG A 48 -35.63 37.60 -9.03
C ARG A 48 -36.32 36.40 -8.37
N GLN A 49 -35.66 35.25 -8.40
CA GLN A 49 -35.84 34.21 -7.40
C GLN A 49 -34.58 34.16 -6.55
N PHE A 50 -34.69 34.67 -5.32
CA PHE A 50 -33.78 34.35 -4.23
C PHE A 50 -33.88 32.84 -3.98
N LEU A 51 -33.07 32.06 -4.70
CA LEU A 51 -32.88 30.65 -4.40
C LEU A 51 -31.80 30.57 -3.34
N CYS A 52 -32.22 30.13 -2.15
CA CYS A 52 -31.40 29.96 -0.96
C CYS A 52 -30.07 29.26 -1.28
N GLU A 53 -28.99 30.01 -1.07
CA GLU A 53 -27.59 29.64 -1.17
C GLU A 53 -27.14 28.67 -0.05
N ALA A 54 -28.07 27.94 0.56
CA ALA A 54 -27.81 27.06 1.71
C ALA A 54 -27.48 25.62 1.31
N ALA A 55 -27.82 25.21 0.08
CA ALA A 55 -27.61 23.83 -0.38
C ALA A 55 -26.26 23.61 -1.10
N SER A 56 -25.68 24.64 -1.74
CA SER A 56 -24.36 24.54 -2.39
C SER A 56 -23.21 24.51 -1.39
N GLN A 57 -23.33 25.26 -0.30
CA GLN A 57 -22.29 25.35 0.74
C GLN A 57 -21.97 23.99 1.36
N LYS A 58 -22.95 23.07 1.45
CA LYS A 58 -22.74 21.76 2.09
C LYS A 58 -21.83 20.80 1.30
N THR A 59 -21.70 21.00 -0.01
CA THR A 59 -20.82 20.19 -0.87
C THR A 59 -19.43 20.81 -0.99
N GLU A 60 -19.34 22.13 -0.83
CA GLU A 60 -18.10 22.90 -0.89
C GLU A 60 -17.35 22.94 0.46
N ILE A 61 -18.05 22.74 1.59
CA ILE A 61 -17.47 22.53 2.94
C ILE A 61 -16.79 21.15 3.09
N LEU A 62 -16.77 20.31 2.04
CA LEU A 62 -16.12 19.01 2.07
C LEU A 62 -14.58 19.18 1.95
N SER A 63 -14.01 19.66 3.05
CA SER A 63 -12.60 19.86 3.39
C SER A 63 -11.85 20.89 2.55
N GLN A 64 -11.93 22.16 2.96
CA GLN A 64 -10.97 23.22 2.63
C GLN A 64 -9.50 22.73 2.69
N TYR A 65 -9.22 21.77 3.58
CA TYR A 65 -7.90 21.20 3.83
C TYR A 65 -7.62 19.88 3.07
N LYS A 66 -8.39 19.51 2.06
CA LYS A 66 -8.22 18.22 1.36
C LYS A 66 -6.87 18.10 0.66
N ASP A 67 -6.48 19.16 -0.03
CA ASP A 67 -5.28 19.20 -0.85
C ASP A 67 -4.04 19.51 0.00
N ARG A 68 -4.20 20.35 1.02
CA ARG A 68 -3.16 20.73 1.97
C ARG A 68 -3.59 20.44 3.40
N PRO A 69 -3.55 19.17 3.82
CA PRO A 69 -4.06 18.78 5.12
C PRO A 69 -3.16 19.19 6.30
N TRP A 70 -1.94 19.68 6.04
CA TRP A 70 -1.06 20.23 7.09
C TRP A 70 -1.47 21.64 7.51
N ASP A 71 -2.14 22.41 6.64
CA ASP A 71 -2.58 23.79 6.94
C ASP A 71 -3.60 23.81 8.09
N TYR A 72 -4.41 22.75 8.25
CA TYR A 72 -5.37 22.64 9.35
C TYR A 72 -4.70 22.59 10.73
N LEU A 73 -3.49 22.05 10.86
CA LEU A 73 -2.82 21.98 12.16
C LEU A 73 -2.25 23.33 12.60
N ASP A 74 -2.09 24.24 11.65
CA ASP A 74 -1.59 25.59 11.86
C ASP A 74 -2.73 26.62 11.97
N SER A 75 -3.98 26.17 11.80
CA SER A 75 -5.14 27.03 11.92
C SER A 75 -5.52 27.27 13.38
N GLU A 76 -6.11 28.45 13.65
CA GLU A 76 -6.67 28.81 14.95
C GLU A 76 -7.75 27.81 15.42
N GLU A 77 -8.54 27.26 14.49
CA GLU A 77 -9.57 26.25 14.78
C GLU A 77 -9.00 25.01 15.48
N TYR A 78 -7.80 24.58 15.08
CA TYR A 78 -7.14 23.43 15.68
C TYR A 78 -6.63 23.76 17.07
N VAL A 79 -6.00 24.93 17.23
CA VAL A 79 -5.47 25.41 18.51
C VAL A 79 -6.60 25.57 19.54
N ASP A 80 -7.74 26.15 19.17
CA ASP A 80 -8.87 26.32 20.08
C ASP A 80 -9.48 24.98 20.54
N ARG A 81 -9.48 23.97 19.66
CA ARG A 81 -10.09 22.66 19.92
C ARG A 81 -9.17 21.70 20.69
N TYR A 82 -7.87 21.73 20.39
CA TYR A 82 -6.89 20.76 20.88
C TYR A 82 -5.82 21.37 21.79
N GLY A 83 -5.49 22.65 21.58
CA GLY A 83 -4.34 23.31 22.19
C GLY A 83 -3.03 22.57 21.87
N ASP A 84 -2.16 22.48 22.88
CA ASP A 84 -0.85 21.81 22.76
C ASP A 84 -0.92 20.28 22.94
N GLN A 85 -2.11 19.74 23.24
CA GLN A 85 -2.27 18.32 23.55
C GLN A 85 -2.41 17.48 22.27
N PRO A 86 -1.96 16.21 22.27
CA PRO A 86 -2.14 15.36 21.10
C PRO A 86 -3.62 15.07 20.86
N VAL A 87 -3.98 14.85 19.58
CA VAL A 87 -5.38 14.69 19.14
C VAL A 87 -6.16 13.62 19.92
N TRP A 88 -5.47 12.59 20.39
CA TRP A 88 -6.07 11.46 21.09
C TRP A 88 -6.17 11.62 22.62
N ASN A 89 -5.67 12.71 23.22
CA ASN A 89 -5.64 12.89 24.68
C ASN A 89 -7.04 12.90 25.33
N GLY A 90 -7.99 13.64 24.76
CA GLY A 90 -9.36 13.74 25.27
C GLY A 90 -10.26 12.56 24.90
N TYR A 91 -9.71 11.45 24.40
CA TYR A 91 -10.51 10.33 23.90
C TYR A 91 -10.54 9.15 24.87
N ARG A 92 -11.77 8.73 25.24
CA ARG A 92 -11.99 7.53 26.07
C ARG A 92 -12.88 6.52 25.34
N ARG A 93 -12.44 5.25 25.34
CA ARG A 93 -13.17 4.13 24.74
C ARG A 93 -14.17 3.53 25.71
N ASN A 94 -15.40 3.36 25.26
CA ASN A 94 -16.42 2.60 25.98
C ASN A 94 -16.19 1.10 25.74
N HIS A 95 -15.96 0.35 26.81
CA HIS A 95 -15.80 -1.10 26.80
C HIS A 95 -16.25 -1.67 28.15
N LYS A 96 -16.52 -2.98 28.21
CA LYS A 96 -16.96 -3.66 29.43
C LYS A 96 -15.75 -4.02 30.29
N GLY A 97 -15.87 -3.76 31.61
CA GLY A 97 -14.82 -4.08 32.58
C GLY A 97 -13.67 -3.06 32.60
N GLY A 98 -12.67 -3.31 33.45
CA GLY A 98 -11.51 -2.43 33.59
C GLY A 98 -10.42 -2.63 32.51
N ILE A 99 -10.38 -3.81 31.88
CA ILE A 99 -9.37 -4.14 30.87
C ILE A 99 -10.00 -4.01 29.48
N PRO A 100 -9.47 -3.15 28.58
CA PRO A 100 -9.99 -3.01 27.24
C PRO A 100 -9.68 -4.24 26.37
N PRO A 101 -10.53 -4.52 25.36
CA PRO A 101 -10.17 -5.47 24.32
C PRO A 101 -8.88 -5.06 23.61
N GLN A 102 -7.95 -6.02 23.47
CA GLN A 102 -6.63 -5.82 22.85
C GLN A 102 -6.69 -5.40 21.38
N LYS A 103 -7.83 -5.58 20.72
CA LYS A 103 -8.06 -5.12 19.35
C LYS A 103 -9.12 -4.03 19.35
N THR A 104 -8.82 -2.91 18.70
CA THR A 104 -9.83 -1.87 18.45
C THR A 104 -10.80 -2.30 17.34
N ARG A 105 -11.91 -1.57 17.21
CA ARG A 105 -12.91 -1.81 16.17
C ARG A 105 -12.29 -1.68 14.76
N LYS A 106 -12.83 -2.42 13.79
CA LYS A 106 -12.32 -2.42 12.40
C LYS A 106 -12.37 -1.01 11.77
N THR A 107 -13.53 -0.37 11.78
CA THR A 107 -13.77 0.98 11.25
C THR A 107 -14.78 1.73 12.12
N CYS A 108 -14.66 3.06 12.18
CA CYS A 108 -15.68 3.94 12.78
C CYS A 108 -16.75 4.38 11.77
N ILE A 109 -16.36 4.54 10.51
CA ILE A 109 -17.23 4.97 9.42
C ILE A 109 -17.64 3.72 8.62
N ARG A 110 -18.94 3.54 8.39
CA ARG A 110 -19.53 2.45 7.61
C ARG A 110 -20.50 3.05 6.59
N GLY A 111 -20.07 3.15 5.33
CA GLY A 111 -20.76 3.96 4.34
C GLY A 111 -20.81 5.42 4.80
N ASP A 112 -21.99 6.02 4.79
CA ASP A 112 -22.21 7.41 5.22
C ASP A 112 -22.45 7.56 6.73
N LYS A 113 -22.52 6.45 7.47
CA LYS A 113 -22.85 6.46 8.90
C LYS A 113 -21.59 6.42 9.76
N ILE A 114 -21.46 7.40 10.65
CA ILE A 114 -20.43 7.48 11.68
C ILE A 114 -20.96 6.81 12.96
N CYS A 115 -20.15 5.98 13.61
CA CYS A 115 -20.51 5.40 14.90
C CYS A 115 -20.60 6.47 16.01
N GLY A 116 -21.46 6.25 17.03
CA GLY A 116 -21.73 7.28 18.06
C GLY A 116 -20.52 7.80 18.84
N ASN A 117 -19.56 6.94 19.19
CA ASN A 117 -18.27 7.36 19.78
C ASN A 117 -17.13 7.06 18.77
N PRO A 118 -16.88 7.94 17.78
CA PRO A 118 -15.85 7.74 16.74
C PRO A 118 -14.43 7.92 17.26
N CYS A 119 -13.44 7.43 16.51
CA CYS A 119 -12.03 7.56 16.89
C CYS A 119 -11.55 9.03 16.82
N PRO A 120 -10.43 9.42 17.47
CA PRO A 120 -9.91 10.79 17.44
C PRO A 120 -9.69 11.36 16.04
N ILE A 121 -9.32 10.51 15.08
CA ILE A 121 -9.13 10.88 13.66
C ILE A 121 -10.46 10.85 12.90
N CYS A 122 -11.40 10.01 13.32
CA CYS A 122 -12.64 9.77 12.60
C CYS A 122 -13.75 10.74 13.00
N ARG A 123 -13.60 11.43 14.13
CA ARG A 123 -14.57 12.40 14.66
C ARG A 123 -14.49 13.73 13.92
N ASP A 124 -13.28 14.12 13.50
CA ASP A 124 -13.02 15.39 12.82
C ASP A 124 -12.57 15.11 11.40
N ALA A 125 -13.37 15.56 10.42
CA ALA A 125 -13.11 15.31 9.00
C ALA A 125 -11.89 16.07 8.46
N ASN A 126 -11.50 17.16 9.13
CA ASN A 126 -10.35 17.99 8.76
C ASN A 126 -9.01 17.29 9.06
N ILE A 127 -9.00 16.32 9.98
CA ILE A 127 -7.80 15.55 10.31
C ILE A 127 -7.61 14.45 9.26
N ILE A 128 -6.86 14.79 8.21
CA ILE A 128 -6.53 13.89 7.12
C ILE A 128 -5.14 13.28 7.37
N ILE A 129 -5.06 11.95 7.35
CA ILE A 129 -3.79 11.23 7.43
C ILE A 129 -3.07 11.35 6.09
N HIS A 130 -1.97 12.09 6.07
CA HIS A 130 -1.10 12.24 4.92
C HIS A 130 0.37 12.15 5.35
N HIS A 131 1.25 11.70 4.45
CA HIS A 131 2.68 11.50 4.75
C HIS A 131 3.43 12.83 4.95
N GLN A 132 2.95 13.92 4.33
CA GLN A 132 3.51 15.26 4.49
C GLN A 132 3.10 15.91 5.83
N ASN A 133 2.08 15.39 6.51
CA ASN A 133 1.60 15.94 7.79
C ASN A 133 2.46 15.48 8.96
N VAL A 134 3.72 15.93 8.99
CA VAL A 134 4.69 15.54 10.01
C VAL A 134 4.18 15.87 11.42
N LYS A 135 3.59 17.06 11.61
CA LYS A 135 2.99 17.51 12.89
C LYS A 135 1.93 16.54 13.41
N LEU A 136 1.07 16.01 12.55
CA LEU A 136 0.07 15.01 12.94
C LEU A 136 0.72 13.67 13.28
N LEU A 137 1.57 13.16 12.38
CA LEU A 137 2.15 11.82 12.50
C LEU A 137 3.03 11.70 13.75
N GLN A 138 3.75 12.77 14.10
CA GLN A 138 4.61 12.82 15.28
C GLN A 138 3.82 12.61 16.58
N GLN A 139 2.55 13.02 16.67
CA GLN A 139 1.71 12.79 17.85
C GLN A 139 1.39 11.31 18.09
N PHE A 140 1.49 10.47 17.05
CA PHE A 140 1.26 9.03 17.12
C PHE A 140 2.55 8.23 17.33
N ILE A 141 3.69 8.91 17.45
CA ILE A 141 5.01 8.32 17.64
C ILE A 141 5.53 8.69 19.03
N SER A 142 6.17 7.75 19.71
CA SER A 142 6.88 8.03 20.96
C SER A 142 8.10 8.92 20.70
N PRO A 143 8.24 10.07 21.38
CA PRO A 143 9.36 10.98 21.15
C PRO A 143 10.72 10.38 21.54
N HIS A 144 10.75 9.46 22.50
CA HIS A 144 11.99 8.86 23.00
C HIS A 144 12.38 7.59 22.24
N THR A 145 11.41 6.73 21.93
CA THR A 145 11.70 5.41 21.32
C THR A 145 11.52 5.41 19.80
N GLY A 146 10.82 6.40 19.22
CA GLY A 146 10.48 6.41 17.79
C GLY A 146 9.46 5.32 17.38
N ILE A 147 8.91 4.58 18.35
CA ILE A 147 7.93 3.51 18.12
C ILE A 147 6.54 4.13 17.99
N VAL A 148 5.76 3.63 17.02
CA VAL A 148 4.37 4.04 16.81
C VAL A 148 3.50 3.47 17.93
N TYR A 149 2.63 4.30 18.52
CA TYR A 149 1.74 3.85 19.57
C TYR A 149 0.71 2.81 19.07
N ASP A 150 0.44 1.81 19.91
CA ASP A 150 -0.59 0.82 19.65
C ASP A 150 -2.00 1.46 19.67
N PRO A 151 -2.94 1.03 18.83
CA PRO A 151 -4.31 1.53 18.80
C PRO A 151 -5.07 1.37 20.13
N THR A 152 -4.65 0.49 21.03
CA THR A 152 -5.22 0.39 22.39
C THR A 152 -4.94 1.64 23.22
N ARG A 153 -3.78 2.28 23.03
CA ARG A 153 -3.36 3.52 23.70
C ARG A 153 -3.99 4.75 23.07
N THR A 154 -3.95 4.86 21.74
CA THR A 154 -4.46 6.04 21.01
C THR A 154 -5.97 6.00 20.75
N GLY A 155 -6.58 4.81 20.82
CA GLY A 155 -8.00 4.61 20.62
C GLY A 155 -8.46 4.67 19.16
N VAL A 156 -7.53 4.69 18.19
CA VAL A 156 -7.86 4.74 16.77
C VAL A 156 -8.44 3.41 16.26
N CYS A 157 -9.32 3.48 15.25
CA CYS A 157 -9.82 2.27 14.61
C CYS A 157 -8.74 1.61 13.76
N ARG A 158 -8.83 0.30 13.58
CA ARG A 158 -7.78 -0.48 12.86
C ARG A 158 -7.53 0.00 11.43
N LYS A 159 -8.57 0.44 10.71
CA LYS A 159 -8.41 1.01 9.36
C LYS A 159 -7.55 2.27 9.37
N GLN A 160 -7.76 3.17 10.33
CA GLN A 160 -6.94 4.38 10.45
C GLN A 160 -5.55 4.06 10.98
N GLN A 161 -5.39 3.10 11.90
CA GLN A 161 -4.06 2.63 12.32
C GLN A 161 -3.23 2.12 11.13
N LYS A 162 -3.84 1.33 10.24
CA LYS A 162 -3.16 0.84 9.05
C LYS A 162 -2.70 1.99 8.15
N LYS A 163 -3.58 2.98 7.92
CA LYS A 163 -3.26 4.20 7.16
C LYS A 163 -2.16 5.05 7.82
N LEU A 164 -2.19 5.18 9.15
CA LEU A 164 -1.13 5.86 9.92
C LEU A 164 0.21 5.15 9.71
N ASN A 165 0.25 3.82 9.87
CA ASN A 165 1.49 3.06 9.69
C ASN A 165 2.02 3.19 8.25
N GLU A 166 1.14 3.13 7.25
CA GLU A 166 1.50 3.36 5.84
C GLU A 166 2.07 4.77 5.64
N ALA A 167 1.39 5.81 6.15
CA ALA A 167 1.82 7.20 6.02
C ALA A 167 3.13 7.51 6.78
N ILE A 168 3.34 6.90 7.95
CA ILE A 168 4.58 7.02 8.72
C ILE A 168 5.73 6.35 7.98
N ASN A 169 5.50 5.16 7.42
CA ASN A 169 6.52 4.46 6.64
C ASN A 169 6.88 5.23 5.37
N THR A 170 5.89 5.76 4.64
CA THR A 170 6.19 6.60 3.47
C THR A 170 6.90 7.89 3.84
N ALA A 171 6.51 8.55 4.95
CA ALA A 171 7.19 9.74 5.44
C ALA A 171 8.64 9.46 5.87
N ARG A 172 8.93 8.29 6.48
CA ARG A 172 10.30 7.84 6.79
C ARG A 172 11.10 7.59 5.52
N ASN A 173 10.50 6.92 4.53
CA ASN A 173 11.16 6.65 3.24
C ASN A 173 11.48 7.95 2.48
N HIS A 174 10.62 8.97 2.59
CA HIS A 174 10.85 10.29 1.99
C HIS A 174 11.79 11.17 2.82
N GLY A 175 12.25 10.73 3.99
CA GLY A 175 13.11 11.51 4.89
C GLY A 175 12.40 12.66 5.61
N LEU A 176 11.06 12.72 5.61
CA LEU A 176 10.28 13.76 6.29
C LEU A 176 10.24 13.53 7.81
N LEU A 177 10.22 12.27 8.24
CA LEU A 177 10.26 11.87 9.64
C LEU A 177 11.64 11.36 10.02
N ARG A 178 12.17 11.88 11.14
CA ARG A 178 13.41 11.37 11.75
C ARG A 178 13.14 10.03 12.44
N PHE A 179 14.06 9.09 12.25
CA PHE A 179 14.08 7.81 12.97
C PHE A 179 15.52 7.32 13.11
N GLN A 180 15.75 6.43 14.07
CA GLN A 180 17.08 5.88 14.30
C GLN A 180 17.40 4.81 13.25
N ILE A 181 18.50 5.00 12.52
CA ILE A 181 19.05 4.01 11.60
C ILE A 181 20.30 3.43 12.28
N PRO A 182 20.31 2.14 12.61
CA PRO A 182 21.51 1.51 13.16
C PRO A 182 22.60 1.45 12.10
N HIS A 183 23.84 1.70 12.51
CA HIS A 183 24.99 1.36 11.68
C HIS A 183 25.10 -0.16 11.59
N VAL A 184 25.23 -0.69 10.38
CA VAL A 184 25.39 -2.12 10.11
C VAL A 184 26.76 -2.32 9.48
N GLU A 185 27.64 -3.04 10.17
CA GLU A 185 28.93 -3.43 9.62
C GLU A 185 28.78 -4.67 8.75
N PHE A 186 29.18 -4.54 7.48
CA PHE A 186 29.28 -5.65 6.56
C PHE A 186 30.66 -6.29 6.72
N SER A 187 30.85 -7.10 7.76
CA SER A 187 32.11 -7.85 7.96
C SER A 187 31.98 -9.25 7.37
N GLY A 188 32.99 -9.68 6.60
CA GLY A 188 33.09 -11.05 6.08
C GLY A 188 33.24 -11.22 4.57
N GLU A 189 33.15 -10.14 3.78
CA GLU A 189 33.30 -10.22 2.33
C GLU A 189 34.63 -9.60 1.90
N THR A 190 35.47 -10.37 1.20
CA THR A 190 36.54 -9.78 0.38
C THR A 190 35.85 -9.07 -0.77
N TYR A 191 35.83 -7.73 -0.76
CA TYR A 191 35.27 -6.89 -1.82
C TYR A 191 36.13 -6.91 -3.10
N SER A 192 36.46 -8.11 -3.58
CA SER A 192 37.24 -8.34 -4.78
C SER A 192 36.32 -8.83 -5.89
N ASN A 193 36.17 -8.04 -6.94
CA ASN A 193 35.42 -8.42 -8.15
C ASN A 193 36.26 -9.28 -9.10
N THR A 194 37.21 -10.06 -8.57
CA THR A 194 38.11 -10.93 -9.35
C THR A 194 37.52 -12.30 -9.66
N HIS A 195 36.41 -12.66 -9.04
CA HIS A 195 35.77 -13.95 -9.28
C HIS A 195 35.03 -13.95 -10.63
N ASP A 196 35.22 -15.01 -11.43
CA ASP A 196 34.69 -15.14 -12.79
C ASP A 196 33.16 -15.03 -12.89
N ALA A 197 32.43 -15.29 -11.81
CA ALA A 197 30.98 -15.12 -11.78
C ALA A 197 30.52 -13.65 -11.86
N VAL A 198 31.37 -12.70 -11.44
CA VAL A 198 31.11 -11.25 -11.55
C VAL A 198 31.81 -10.68 -12.79
N GLY A 199 32.95 -11.27 -13.17
CA GLY A 199 33.69 -10.92 -14.36
C GLY A 199 33.04 -11.39 -15.67
N SER A 200 33.62 -10.98 -16.79
CA SER A 200 33.24 -11.53 -18.09
C SER A 200 33.81 -12.94 -18.23
N THR A 201 32.94 -13.94 -18.36
CA THR A 201 33.36 -15.29 -18.73
C THR A 201 33.74 -15.32 -20.21
N PRO A 202 34.83 -16.01 -20.58
CA PRO A 202 35.23 -16.12 -21.97
C PRO A 202 34.13 -16.83 -22.77
N PRO A 203 33.82 -16.37 -24.00
CA PRO A 203 32.81 -17.00 -24.81
C PRO A 203 33.23 -18.43 -25.19
N PRO A 204 32.25 -19.33 -25.41
CA PRO A 204 32.56 -20.67 -25.91
C PRO A 204 33.23 -20.60 -27.29
N PRO A 205 34.03 -21.61 -27.67
CA PRO A 205 34.84 -21.60 -28.88
C PRO A 205 34.03 -21.62 -30.19
N SER A 206 32.80 -22.14 -30.17
CA SER A 206 31.87 -22.14 -31.31
C SER A 206 30.65 -21.28 -31.01
N GLY A 207 30.22 -20.46 -31.99
CA GLY A 207 29.01 -19.64 -31.90
C GLY A 207 27.70 -20.41 -32.15
N GLU A 208 27.77 -21.74 -32.19
CA GLU A 208 26.64 -22.63 -32.40
C GLU A 208 25.97 -23.01 -31.05
N THR A 209 24.95 -23.86 -31.11
CA THR A 209 24.29 -24.36 -29.90
C THR A 209 25.27 -25.13 -29.01
N TRP A 210 25.12 -25.00 -27.69
CA TRP A 210 26.03 -25.60 -26.70
C TRP A 210 26.24 -27.10 -26.89
N TYR A 211 25.18 -27.82 -27.25
CA TYR A 211 25.24 -29.20 -27.68
C TYR A 211 24.71 -29.32 -29.10
N TRP A 212 25.30 -30.23 -29.88
CA TRP A 212 24.96 -30.45 -31.28
C TRP A 212 23.48 -30.85 -31.49
N TRP A 213 22.88 -31.56 -30.53
CA TRP A 213 21.51 -32.07 -30.63
C TRP A 213 20.42 -31.05 -30.34
N TYR A 214 20.79 -29.82 -30.00
CA TYR A 214 19.87 -28.69 -29.98
C TYR A 214 19.59 -28.12 -31.39
N GLY A 215 20.47 -28.41 -32.36
CA GLY A 215 20.22 -28.09 -33.75
C GLY A 215 19.14 -28.97 -34.38
N ASN A 216 18.66 -28.57 -35.56
CA ASN A 216 17.76 -29.42 -36.33
C ASN A 216 18.53 -30.64 -36.84
N ILE A 217 18.22 -31.81 -36.28
CA ILE A 217 18.74 -33.09 -36.74
C ILE A 217 17.68 -33.75 -37.62
N GLU A 218 18.05 -34.14 -38.84
CA GLU A 218 17.20 -34.98 -39.68
C GLU A 218 17.28 -36.44 -39.17
N PRO A 219 16.17 -37.03 -38.69
CA PRO A 219 16.17 -38.39 -38.16
C PRO A 219 16.30 -39.43 -39.27
N ASP A 220 16.93 -40.57 -38.96
CA ASP A 220 17.03 -41.71 -39.87
C ASP A 220 15.62 -42.20 -40.29
N PRO A 221 15.31 -42.27 -41.60
CA PRO A 221 14.01 -42.68 -42.10
C PRO A 221 13.57 -44.07 -41.62
N SER A 222 14.50 -44.98 -41.36
CA SER A 222 14.18 -46.32 -40.83
C SER A 222 13.55 -46.25 -39.43
N LYS A 223 14.10 -45.37 -38.57
CA LYS A 223 13.60 -45.13 -37.22
C LYS A 223 12.29 -44.36 -37.23
N VAL A 224 12.14 -43.40 -38.13
CA VAL A 224 10.86 -42.70 -38.34
C VAL A 224 9.77 -43.71 -38.74
N ALA A 225 10.05 -44.60 -39.70
CA ALA A 225 9.11 -45.63 -40.12
C ALA A 225 8.74 -46.61 -38.97
N GLN A 226 9.72 -46.98 -38.15
CA GLN A 226 9.49 -47.80 -36.96
C GLN A 226 8.53 -47.10 -35.97
N VAL A 227 8.74 -45.81 -35.70
CA VAL A 227 7.87 -45.01 -34.82
C VAL A 227 6.48 -44.82 -35.43
N MET A 228 6.39 -44.53 -36.73
CA MET A 228 5.11 -44.41 -37.44
C MET A 228 4.29 -45.71 -37.39
N LYS A 229 4.94 -46.87 -37.46
CA LYS A 229 4.28 -48.17 -37.30
C LYS A 229 3.74 -48.37 -35.88
N THR A 230 4.53 -48.03 -34.86
CA THR A 230 4.14 -48.17 -33.44
C THR A 230 2.98 -47.26 -33.07
N TYR A 231 2.98 -46.01 -33.53
CA TYR A 231 1.99 -45.00 -33.15
C TYR A 231 0.92 -44.75 -34.22
N LYS A 232 0.74 -45.67 -35.17
CA LYS A 232 -0.13 -45.52 -36.36
C LYS A 232 -1.51 -44.91 -36.10
N ASN A 233 -2.15 -45.25 -34.98
CA ASN A 233 -3.51 -44.80 -34.65
C ASN A 233 -3.57 -43.39 -34.03
N TYR A 234 -2.42 -42.80 -33.71
CA TYR A 234 -2.28 -41.54 -32.96
C TYR A 234 -1.30 -40.55 -33.60
N LEU A 235 -0.86 -40.82 -34.84
CA LEU A 235 -0.06 -39.87 -35.62
C LEU A 235 -0.91 -38.64 -35.97
N LYS A 236 -0.28 -37.47 -35.96
CA LYS A 236 -0.88 -36.20 -36.40
C LYS A 236 -0.49 -35.90 -37.83
#